data_AF-A0A1F2Y7P7-F1
#
_entry.id   AF-A0A1F2Y7P7-F1
#
_cell.length_a   1.000
_cell.length_b   1.000
_cell.length_c   1.000
_cell.angle_alpha   90.00
_cell.angle_beta   90.00
_cell.angle_gamma   90.00
#
_symmetry.space_group_name_H-M   'P 1'
#
loop_
_entity.id
_entity.type
_entity.pdbx_description
1 polymer ?
#
loop_
_entity_poly.entity_id
_entity_poly.type
_entity_poly.pdbx_seq_one_letter_code
_entity_poly.pdbx_strand_id
1 'polypeptide(L)'
;MHSHKFSDDGSFSKRVNSKLSLRRGLTFLACAVATAGIAPAVTANAAAKSMQPLTYQTQITVAAKLGSRPYAFTFDNTTYMPIWYVMQMLNKVGVGSGWDGHNWRLTTPDKVKPNLSSIHAGAGNAHIYLNGTLVWSLHSIVAIDPGSHKAATFMPIWNVMQTLNRVGIPSTWKNKVWNMSLPAWVVPPPSTGSASGSNGGAGTGTGTASGTGPTPPTVLPQPALPANEVTRAEFEKQLLGVLGIAPDATGTSPYDDIAANDPNWGCVHAAIEHNLLVTDSPSHSGAYEAITLQTADQTYWNYLGITDSAFQPGLDPVTWAGIVQLNPPGLSASTALSAEDLTVFMQNLSHLVQGYAPTPTGGYRIDYPAADEAAATFAGDNWNGQPFYTSNTDVQTAIIEVYHFFDQINVAQAGTNLVLTVPNLLGTNWFFYAGTTGDIQYSVDGGSTWQTTPVLDTRNLAGSTAALSSSTILVRVPADNGLTLSINQLMPQFAGSLVLGELQMNLQQGVLNVQRINLSGP
;
A
#
# COMPACT_ATOMS: atom_id res chain seq x y z
N MET A 1 -63.53 31.80 15.75
CA MET A 1 -64.16 33.07 15.28
C MET A 1 -63.93 34.12 16.37
N HIS A 2 -63.50 35.33 15.98
CA HIS A 2 -63.12 36.48 16.83
C HIS A 2 -61.76 36.37 17.57
N SER A 3 -60.69 36.89 16.96
CA SER A 3 -60.19 38.24 17.24
C SER A 3 -58.82 38.44 16.57
N HIS A 4 -58.76 39.43 15.67
CA HIS A 4 -57.58 39.97 15.00
C HIS A 4 -57.61 41.49 15.21
N LYS A 5 -56.42 42.13 15.16
CA LYS A 5 -56.05 43.56 15.22
C LYS A 5 -55.32 43.90 16.54
N PHE A 6 -54.20 44.62 16.57
CA PHE A 6 -53.81 45.79 15.77
C PHE A 6 -52.28 45.83 15.51
N SER A 7 -51.93 46.45 14.38
CA SER A 7 -50.60 46.78 13.87
C SER A 7 -50.16 48.22 14.24
N ASP A 8 -48.83 48.43 14.22
CA ASP A 8 -48.02 49.64 13.93
C ASP A 8 -48.36 51.00 14.57
N ASP A 9 -47.34 51.66 15.16
CA ASP A 9 -46.58 52.72 14.46
C ASP A 9 -45.37 53.27 15.28
N GLY A 10 -44.30 53.65 14.59
CA GLY A 10 -43.66 54.97 14.80
C GLY A 10 -42.54 55.22 15.84
N SER A 11 -41.31 54.83 15.50
CA SER A 11 -40.16 55.77 15.28
C SER A 11 -39.28 56.38 16.42
N PHE A 12 -37.98 56.41 16.10
CA PHE A 12 -36.92 57.41 16.37
C PHE A 12 -36.01 57.40 17.64
N SER A 13 -34.76 56.97 17.39
CA SER A 13 -33.47 57.58 17.79
C SER A 13 -32.97 57.56 19.25
N LYS A 14 -31.92 56.75 19.49
CA LYS A 14 -30.55 57.26 19.73
C LYS A 14 -29.53 56.12 19.82
N ARG A 15 -28.52 56.16 18.95
CA ARG A 15 -27.26 55.43 19.12
C ARG A 15 -26.47 56.03 20.29
N VAL A 16 -26.04 55.20 21.23
CA VAL A 16 -24.85 55.47 22.05
C VAL A 16 -24.00 54.20 22.04
N ASN A 17 -22.91 54.26 21.29
CA ASN A 17 -21.80 53.31 21.39
C ASN A 17 -21.15 53.48 22.77
N SER A 18 -21.06 52.39 23.53
CA SER A 18 -20.05 52.29 24.59
C SER A 18 -19.37 50.92 24.52
N LYS A 19 -18.20 50.92 23.86
CA LYS A 19 -17.16 49.93 24.08
C LYS A 19 -16.64 50.14 25.50
N LEU A 20 -16.82 49.16 26.38
CA LEU A 20 -16.07 49.08 27.63
C LEU A 20 -15.36 47.73 27.70
N SER A 21 -14.06 47.76 27.39
CA SER A 21 -13.14 46.68 27.67
C SER A 21 -12.85 46.65 29.17
N LEU A 22 -13.22 45.58 29.87
CA LEU A 22 -12.76 45.33 31.23
C LEU A 22 -11.67 44.26 31.20
N ARG A 23 -10.41 44.73 31.20
CA ARG A 23 -9.27 43.95 31.69
C ARG A 23 -9.42 43.82 33.21
N ARG A 24 -9.39 42.60 33.74
CA ARG A 24 -9.00 42.35 35.13
C ARG A 24 -7.91 41.29 35.13
N GLY A 25 -6.74 41.74 35.59
CA GLY A 25 -5.59 40.89 35.84
C GLY A 25 -5.81 40.02 37.07
N LEU A 26 -5.23 38.84 37.02
CA LEU A 26 -5.01 37.99 38.17
C LEU A 26 -3.50 37.79 38.30
N THR A 27 -2.93 38.45 39.30
CA THR A 27 -1.54 38.36 39.72
C THR A 27 -1.37 37.07 40.51
N PHE A 28 -0.58 36.11 40.01
CA PHE A 28 -0.05 35.02 40.83
C PHE A 28 1.41 35.30 41.20
N LEU A 29 1.65 35.21 42.50
CA LEU A 29 2.89 35.43 43.22
C LEU A 29 3.87 34.29 42.93
N ALA A 30 5.08 34.63 42.48
CA ALA A 30 6.21 33.71 42.38
C ALA A 30 6.81 33.46 43.77
N CYS A 31 7.03 32.18 44.12
CA CYS A 31 7.92 31.80 45.21
C CYS A 31 8.93 30.79 44.65
N ALA A 32 10.13 31.29 44.36
CA ALA A 32 11.27 30.50 43.94
C ALA A 32 11.99 29.93 45.16
N VAL A 33 12.05 28.60 45.26
CA VAL A 33 13.03 27.89 46.08
C VAL A 33 13.85 27.03 45.12
N ALA A 34 14.98 27.57 44.69
CA ALA A 34 15.98 26.86 43.91
C ALA A 34 16.95 26.15 44.86
N THR A 35 16.71 24.86 45.12
CA THR A 35 17.74 23.96 45.63
C THR A 35 18.53 23.41 44.45
N ALA A 36 19.76 23.89 44.31
CA ALA A 36 20.73 23.40 43.33
C ALA A 36 21.18 21.98 43.71
N GLY A 37 20.46 20.97 43.25
CA GLY A 37 20.93 19.60 43.19
C GLY A 37 21.73 19.40 41.92
N ILE A 38 23.04 19.20 42.06
CA ILE A 38 23.94 18.85 40.94
C ILE A 38 23.63 17.40 40.56
N ALA A 39 22.67 17.19 39.65
CA ALA A 39 22.46 15.90 39.03
C ALA A 39 23.59 15.66 38.00
N PRO A 40 24.18 14.46 37.93
CA PRO A 40 25.15 14.14 36.89
C PRO A 40 24.48 14.28 35.53
N ALA A 41 25.13 15.02 34.62
CA ALA A 41 24.75 15.09 33.23
C ALA A 41 24.85 13.68 32.63
N VAL A 42 23.74 12.96 32.60
CA VAL A 42 23.60 11.75 31.80
C VAL A 42 23.53 12.24 30.37
N THR A 43 24.66 12.25 29.67
CA THR A 43 24.69 12.40 28.22
C THR A 43 23.96 11.19 27.65
N ALA A 44 22.66 11.32 27.43
CA ALA A 44 21.88 10.39 26.66
C ALA A 44 22.41 10.44 25.22
N ASN A 45 23.39 9.58 24.92
CA ASN A 45 23.63 9.14 23.56
C ASN A 45 22.43 8.27 23.17
N ALA A 46 21.31 8.91 22.87
CA ALA A 46 20.24 8.29 22.11
C ALA A 46 20.84 8.00 20.72
N ALA A 47 21.36 6.79 20.54
CA ALA A 47 21.64 6.28 19.22
C ALA A 47 20.30 6.30 18.47
N ALA A 48 20.11 7.31 17.62
CA ALA A 48 18.98 7.36 16.71
C ALA A 48 18.97 6.05 15.93
N LYS A 49 18.08 5.13 16.28
CA LYS A 49 17.84 3.92 15.49
C LYS A 49 17.34 4.44 14.15
N SER A 50 18.18 4.29 13.12
CA SER A 50 17.84 4.69 11.77
C SER A 50 16.56 3.97 11.37
N MET A 51 15.51 4.75 11.11
CA MET A 51 14.26 4.32 10.50
C MET A 51 14.60 3.33 9.39
N GLN A 52 14.25 2.05 9.57
CA GLN A 52 14.46 1.07 8.52
C GLN A 52 13.35 1.30 7.49
N PRO A 53 13.69 1.67 6.24
CA PRO A 53 12.68 1.85 5.21
C PRO A 53 11.95 0.53 4.94
N LEU A 54 10.65 0.59 4.65
CA LEU A 54 9.85 -0.58 4.31
C LEU A 54 10.47 -1.29 3.10
N THR A 55 10.88 -2.54 3.29
CA THR A 55 11.55 -3.32 2.25
C THR A 55 10.61 -4.27 1.52
N TYR A 56 10.80 -4.45 0.21
CA TYR A 56 10.13 -5.45 -0.61
C TYR A 56 11.15 -6.31 -1.36
N GLN A 57 10.81 -7.56 -1.67
CA GLN A 57 11.68 -8.45 -2.44
C GLN A 57 11.67 -8.05 -3.93
N THR A 58 12.83 -8.15 -4.56
CA THR A 58 13.06 -7.85 -5.98
C THR A 58 13.73 -9.03 -6.66
N GLN A 59 13.90 -8.97 -7.97
CA GLN A 59 14.67 -9.97 -8.72
C GLN A 59 15.74 -9.28 -9.56
N ILE A 60 16.93 -9.88 -9.60
CA ILE A 60 17.95 -9.54 -10.58
C ILE A 60 18.09 -10.71 -11.53
N THR A 61 17.93 -10.49 -12.84
CA THR A 61 18.16 -11.49 -13.88
C THR A 61 19.32 -11.06 -14.79
N VAL A 62 20.06 -12.03 -15.30
CA VAL A 62 21.14 -11.83 -16.28
C VAL A 62 20.90 -12.77 -17.45
N ALA A 63 20.71 -12.23 -18.65
CA ALA A 63 20.29 -12.97 -19.84
C ALA A 63 19.10 -13.90 -19.55
N ALA A 64 18.04 -13.34 -18.98
CA ALA A 64 16.80 -14.02 -18.58
C ALA A 64 16.95 -15.15 -17.53
N LYS A 65 18.15 -15.35 -16.96
CA LYS A 65 18.37 -16.30 -15.85
C LYS A 65 18.32 -15.55 -14.53
N LEU A 66 17.54 -16.08 -13.58
CA LEU A 66 17.48 -15.54 -12.23
C LEU A 66 18.89 -15.57 -11.59
N GLY A 67 19.36 -14.40 -11.19
CA GLY A 67 20.66 -14.20 -10.54
C GLY A 67 20.55 -14.18 -9.02
N SER A 68 19.64 -13.36 -8.49
CA SER A 68 19.40 -13.19 -7.05
C SER A 68 18.03 -12.56 -6.76
N ARG A 69 17.56 -12.66 -5.51
CA ARG A 69 16.31 -12.04 -5.02
C ARG A 69 16.55 -11.10 -3.83
N PRO A 70 17.24 -9.95 -4.00
CA PRO A 70 17.53 -9.06 -2.88
C PRO A 70 16.28 -8.32 -2.42
N TYR A 71 16.26 -7.95 -1.15
CA TYR A 71 15.31 -6.96 -0.64
C TYR A 71 15.76 -5.56 -1.05
N ALA A 72 14.82 -4.70 -1.38
CA ALA A 72 15.02 -3.31 -1.77
C ALA A 72 13.97 -2.43 -1.09
N PHE A 73 14.09 -1.11 -1.18
CA PHE A 73 13.06 -0.18 -0.74
C PHE A 73 13.01 1.03 -1.66
N THR A 74 11.94 1.81 -1.61
CA THR A 74 11.86 3.08 -2.35
C THR A 74 12.19 4.24 -1.43
N PHE A 75 13.09 5.12 -1.85
CA PHE A 75 13.44 6.35 -1.16
C PHE A 75 13.70 7.43 -2.20
N ASP A 76 13.22 8.65 -1.96
CA ASP A 76 13.36 9.78 -2.90
C ASP A 76 12.97 9.41 -4.35
N ASN A 77 11.80 8.79 -4.51
CA ASN A 77 11.24 8.34 -5.80
C ASN A 77 12.16 7.40 -6.62
N THR A 78 13.11 6.72 -5.98
CA THR A 78 13.94 5.71 -6.64
C THR A 78 14.10 4.46 -5.78
N THR A 79 14.28 3.31 -6.42
CA THR A 79 14.51 2.05 -5.71
C THR A 79 15.97 1.96 -5.27
N TYR A 80 16.18 1.67 -4.00
CA TYR A 80 17.46 1.41 -3.36
C TYR A 80 17.66 -0.08 -3.15
N MET A 81 18.81 -0.61 -3.59
CA MET A 81 19.12 -2.04 -3.53
C MET A 81 20.51 -2.27 -2.92
N PRO A 82 20.71 -3.36 -2.15
CA PRO A 82 22.00 -3.67 -1.57
C PRO A 82 23.00 -3.99 -2.69
N ILE A 83 24.08 -3.18 -2.76
CA ILE A 83 25.04 -3.25 -3.87
C ILE A 83 25.73 -4.61 -3.97
N TRP A 84 25.87 -5.32 -2.85
CA TRP A 84 26.58 -6.60 -2.82
C TRP A 84 26.02 -7.61 -3.82
N TYR A 85 24.69 -7.72 -3.94
CA TYR A 85 24.04 -8.62 -4.90
C TYR A 85 24.32 -8.20 -6.35
N VAL A 86 24.36 -6.89 -6.60
CA VAL A 86 24.71 -6.33 -7.91
C VAL A 86 26.15 -6.67 -8.27
N MET A 87 27.09 -6.50 -7.34
CA MET A 87 28.50 -6.83 -7.53
C MET A 87 28.69 -8.29 -7.93
N GLN A 88 27.96 -9.21 -7.30
CA GLN A 88 28.02 -10.64 -7.66
C GLN A 88 27.59 -10.90 -9.09
N MET A 89 26.56 -10.20 -9.58
CA MET A 89 26.10 -10.35 -10.96
C MET A 89 27.06 -9.72 -11.97
N LEU A 90 27.65 -8.57 -11.64
CA LEU A 90 28.67 -7.92 -12.48
C LEU A 90 29.91 -8.80 -12.67
N ASN A 91 30.35 -9.47 -11.60
CA ASN A 91 31.46 -10.42 -11.69
C ASN A 91 31.15 -11.59 -12.64
N LYS A 92 29.89 -12.05 -12.70
CA LYS A 92 29.48 -13.13 -13.63
C LYS A 92 29.54 -12.71 -15.10
N VAL A 93 29.45 -11.42 -15.40
CA VAL A 93 29.56 -10.88 -16.76
C VAL A 93 30.95 -10.30 -17.06
N GLY A 94 31.94 -10.60 -16.21
CA GLY A 94 33.34 -10.21 -16.42
C GLY A 94 33.65 -8.75 -16.08
N VAL A 95 32.74 -8.03 -15.43
CA VAL A 95 33.01 -6.69 -14.87
C VAL A 95 33.52 -6.87 -13.44
N GLY A 96 34.79 -6.57 -13.21
CA GLY A 96 35.38 -6.58 -11.88
C GLY A 96 34.75 -5.49 -11.01
N SER A 97 34.47 -5.82 -9.75
CA SER A 97 33.72 -4.93 -8.85
C SER A 97 34.26 -4.98 -7.42
N GLY A 98 34.58 -3.82 -6.84
CA GLY A 98 35.07 -3.69 -5.46
C GLY A 98 34.44 -2.52 -4.70
N TRP A 99 34.09 -2.74 -3.43
CA TRP A 99 33.48 -1.74 -2.53
C TRP A 99 34.35 -1.56 -1.29
N ASP A 100 34.67 -0.31 -0.93
CA ASP A 100 35.50 0.03 0.24
C ASP A 100 34.73 0.73 1.39
N GLY A 101 33.40 0.80 1.27
CA GLY A 101 32.53 1.53 2.21
C GLY A 101 32.11 2.92 1.74
N HIS A 102 32.82 3.52 0.77
CA HIS A 102 32.46 4.82 0.18
C HIS A 102 32.57 4.83 -1.35
N ASN A 103 33.54 4.11 -1.91
CA ASN A 103 33.85 4.06 -3.33
C ASN A 103 33.55 2.67 -3.89
N TRP A 104 32.65 2.62 -4.86
CA TRP A 104 32.39 1.45 -5.67
C TRP A 104 33.21 1.54 -6.95
N ARG A 105 34.20 0.66 -7.10
CA ARG A 105 35.13 0.63 -8.23
C ARG A 105 34.77 -0.51 -9.17
N LEU A 106 34.44 -0.15 -10.40
CA LEU A 106 34.15 -1.07 -11.50
C LEU A 106 35.31 -1.09 -12.50
N THR A 107 35.74 -2.27 -12.89
CA THR A 107 36.79 -2.50 -13.88
C THR A 107 36.24 -3.35 -15.01
N THR A 108 36.21 -2.83 -16.23
CA THR A 108 35.78 -3.59 -17.41
C THR A 108 36.93 -4.40 -17.99
N PRO A 109 36.65 -5.47 -18.77
CA PRO A 109 37.67 -6.12 -19.58
C PRO A 109 38.33 -5.15 -20.57
N ASP A 110 39.61 -5.37 -20.91
CA ASP A 110 40.40 -4.49 -21.79
C ASP A 110 39.75 -4.21 -23.15
N LYS A 111 38.94 -5.15 -23.65
CA LYS A 111 38.23 -5.04 -24.94
C LYS A 111 37.03 -4.08 -24.87
N VAL A 112 36.58 -3.70 -23.68
CA VAL A 112 35.44 -2.83 -23.45
C VAL A 112 35.96 -1.43 -23.16
N LYS A 113 35.60 -0.46 -24.00
CA LYS A 113 35.91 0.95 -23.77
C LYS A 113 34.66 1.64 -23.22
N PRO A 114 34.62 2.01 -21.93
CA PRO A 114 33.45 2.68 -21.37
C PRO A 114 33.22 4.05 -22.03
N ASN A 115 31.96 4.43 -22.19
CA ASN A 115 31.60 5.79 -22.55
C ASN A 115 31.76 6.71 -21.33
N LEU A 116 32.87 7.45 -21.29
CA LEU A 116 33.21 8.40 -20.23
C LEU A 116 32.93 9.87 -20.62
N SER A 117 32.24 10.11 -21.73
CA SER A 117 31.81 11.46 -22.12
C SER A 117 30.64 11.94 -21.24
N SER A 118 30.53 13.26 -21.07
CA SER A 118 29.39 13.93 -20.41
C SER A 118 29.05 13.35 -19.03
N ILE A 119 30.07 13.19 -18.18
CA ILE A 119 29.88 12.74 -16.81
C ILE A 119 29.45 13.93 -15.95
N HIS A 120 28.31 13.78 -15.28
CA HIS A 120 27.85 14.69 -14.24
C HIS A 120 27.80 13.90 -12.94
N ALA A 121 28.89 13.93 -12.18
CA ALA A 121 29.02 13.07 -11.01
C ALA A 121 27.90 13.31 -9.98
N GLY A 122 27.39 14.52 -9.82
CA GLY A 122 26.41 14.83 -8.77
C GLY A 122 27.07 15.02 -7.41
N ALA A 123 26.31 14.81 -6.33
CA ALA A 123 26.76 14.97 -4.95
C ALA A 123 26.23 13.82 -4.07
N GLY A 124 26.98 13.47 -3.03
CA GLY A 124 26.57 12.44 -2.08
C GLY A 124 27.72 11.84 -1.28
N ASN A 125 27.40 10.87 -0.43
CA ASN A 125 28.33 10.21 0.48
C ASN A 125 28.94 8.91 -0.09
N ALA A 126 28.50 8.46 -1.26
CA ALA A 126 29.10 7.34 -1.97
C ALA A 126 29.41 7.66 -3.42
N HIS A 127 30.42 7.01 -3.97
CA HIS A 127 30.99 7.31 -5.28
C HIS A 127 31.11 6.06 -6.13
N ILE A 128 30.76 6.15 -7.42
CA ILE A 128 30.96 5.07 -8.39
C ILE A 128 32.08 5.48 -9.34
N TYR A 129 33.10 4.63 -9.45
CA TYR A 129 34.22 4.78 -10.37
C TYR A 129 34.17 3.69 -11.43
N LEU A 130 34.44 4.05 -12.68
CA LEU A 130 34.50 3.15 -13.82
C LEU A 130 35.86 3.28 -14.50
N ASN A 131 36.65 2.20 -14.47
CA ASN A 131 38.05 2.18 -14.92
C ASN A 131 38.87 3.35 -14.36
N GLY A 132 38.71 3.62 -13.06
CA GLY A 132 39.41 4.70 -12.35
C GLY A 132 38.79 6.10 -12.51
N THR A 133 37.81 6.30 -13.40
CA THR A 133 37.13 7.59 -13.60
C THR A 133 35.89 7.69 -12.73
N LEU A 134 35.74 8.76 -11.94
CA LEU A 134 34.52 9.03 -11.17
C LEU A 134 33.34 9.27 -12.13
N VAL A 135 32.30 8.44 -12.06
CA VAL A 135 31.09 8.55 -12.90
C VAL A 135 29.88 9.06 -12.13
N TRP A 136 29.77 8.76 -10.83
CA TRP A 136 28.67 9.22 -9.96
C TRP A 136 29.15 9.47 -8.53
N SER A 137 28.48 10.41 -7.88
CA SER A 137 28.45 10.73 -6.47
C SER A 137 26.98 10.79 -6.08
N LEU A 138 26.55 9.93 -5.15
CA LEU A 138 25.14 9.71 -4.82
C LEU A 138 24.95 9.51 -3.32
N HIS A 139 23.72 9.69 -2.85
CA HIS A 139 23.36 9.37 -1.48
C HIS A 139 23.13 7.86 -1.36
N SER A 140 23.90 7.21 -0.48
CA SER A 140 23.73 5.80 -0.12
C SER A 140 23.21 5.68 1.30
N ILE A 141 22.48 4.59 1.55
CA ILE A 141 21.87 4.31 2.85
C ILE A 141 22.47 3.01 3.38
N VAL A 142 22.93 3.01 4.63
CA VAL A 142 23.33 1.78 5.32
C VAL A 142 22.15 1.30 6.14
N ALA A 143 21.63 0.12 5.83
CA ALA A 143 20.49 -0.49 6.50
C ALA A 143 20.76 -1.99 6.72
N ILE A 144 19.97 -2.63 7.59
CA ILE A 144 20.06 -4.09 7.76
C ILE A 144 19.38 -4.74 6.56
N ASP A 145 20.11 -5.56 5.81
CA ASP A 145 19.52 -6.36 4.74
C ASP A 145 18.70 -7.51 5.36
N PRO A 146 17.38 -7.58 5.10
CA PRO A 146 16.52 -8.63 5.65
C PRO A 146 16.96 -10.05 5.26
N GLY A 147 17.57 -10.23 4.09
CA GLY A 147 17.99 -11.54 3.61
C GLY A 147 19.21 -12.10 4.34
N SER A 148 20.17 -11.25 4.72
CA SER A 148 21.41 -11.66 5.38
C SER A 148 21.49 -11.32 6.86
N HIS A 149 20.57 -10.48 7.36
CA HIS A 149 20.58 -9.89 8.71
C HIS A 149 21.87 -9.11 9.03
N LYS A 150 22.57 -8.61 8.01
CA LYS A 150 23.80 -7.82 8.15
C LYS A 150 23.59 -6.42 7.60
N ALA A 151 24.34 -5.46 8.13
CA ALA A 151 24.37 -4.12 7.57
C ALA A 151 24.89 -4.18 6.12
N ALA A 152 24.15 -3.59 5.20
CA ALA A 152 24.49 -3.49 3.78
C ALA A 152 24.34 -2.04 3.31
N THR A 153 25.14 -1.66 2.31
CA THR A 153 24.99 -0.36 1.63
C THR A 153 23.99 -0.51 0.49
N PHE A 154 22.93 0.29 0.54
CA PHE A 154 21.92 0.40 -0.48
C PHE A 154 22.20 1.61 -1.36
N MET A 155 22.11 1.43 -2.68
CA MET A 155 22.28 2.50 -3.66
C MET A 155 21.08 2.59 -4.60
N PRO A 156 20.79 3.79 -5.15
CA PRO A 156 19.70 3.99 -6.10
C PRO A 156 20.01 3.24 -7.40
N ILE A 157 19.14 2.29 -7.76
CA ILE A 157 19.32 1.38 -8.91
C ILE A 157 19.46 2.18 -10.21
N TRP A 158 18.73 3.29 -10.35
CA TRP A 158 18.77 4.11 -11.55
C TRP A 158 20.19 4.54 -11.91
N ASN A 159 20.98 5.04 -10.94
CA ASN A 159 22.37 5.45 -11.17
C ASN A 159 23.26 4.25 -11.53
N VAL A 160 22.98 3.09 -10.95
CA VAL A 160 23.72 1.86 -11.28
C VAL A 160 23.42 1.44 -12.71
N MET A 161 22.16 1.44 -13.13
CA MET A 161 21.76 1.16 -14.52
C MET A 161 22.43 2.12 -15.52
N GLN A 162 22.47 3.42 -15.21
CA GLN A 162 23.19 4.39 -16.05
C GLN A 162 24.68 4.08 -16.16
N THR A 163 25.29 3.58 -15.07
CA THR A 163 26.69 3.14 -15.08
C THR A 163 26.89 1.92 -15.97
N LEU A 164 25.98 0.94 -15.92
CA LEU A 164 26.04 -0.26 -16.75
C LEU A 164 25.86 0.05 -18.24
N ASN A 165 24.98 1.00 -18.57
CA ASN A 165 24.81 1.47 -19.94
C ASN A 165 26.12 2.04 -20.52
N ARG A 166 26.98 2.68 -19.70
CA ARG A 166 28.29 3.20 -20.14
C ARG A 166 29.28 2.11 -20.53
N VAL A 167 29.10 0.87 -20.06
CA VAL A 167 29.93 -0.29 -20.45
C VAL A 167 29.25 -1.20 -21.48
N GLY A 168 28.14 -0.73 -22.05
CA GLY A 168 27.39 -1.45 -23.06
C GLY A 168 26.65 -2.67 -22.51
N ILE A 169 26.29 -2.68 -21.22
CA ILE A 169 25.37 -3.66 -20.61
C ILE A 169 24.00 -3.01 -20.54
N PRO A 170 23.09 -3.28 -21.49
CA PRO A 170 21.73 -2.78 -21.43
C PRO A 170 21.03 -3.39 -20.23
N SER A 171 20.32 -2.56 -19.48
CA SER A 171 19.52 -3.04 -18.37
C SER A 171 18.20 -2.31 -18.27
N THR A 172 17.17 -3.01 -17.82
CA THR A 172 15.82 -2.47 -17.62
C THR A 172 15.33 -2.78 -16.22
N TRP A 173 14.61 -1.85 -15.62
CA TRP A 173 13.94 -2.03 -14.35
C TRP A 173 12.45 -1.98 -14.61
N LYS A 174 11.76 -3.11 -14.41
CA LYS A 174 10.31 -3.23 -14.60
C LYS A 174 9.79 -4.20 -13.54
N ASN A 175 8.70 -3.87 -12.86
CA ASN A 175 7.98 -4.78 -11.96
C ASN A 175 8.86 -5.38 -10.86
N LYS A 176 9.72 -4.57 -10.21
CA LYS A 176 10.71 -5.04 -9.21
C LYS A 176 11.72 -6.06 -9.76
N VAL A 177 11.79 -6.23 -11.07
CA VAL A 177 12.77 -7.06 -11.77
C VAL A 177 13.78 -6.16 -12.49
N TRP A 178 15.04 -6.30 -12.11
CA TRP A 178 16.16 -5.77 -12.85
C TRP A 178 16.65 -6.80 -13.85
N ASN A 179 16.38 -6.56 -15.14
CA ASN A 179 16.88 -7.40 -16.21
C ASN A 179 18.17 -6.82 -16.78
N MET A 180 19.25 -7.59 -16.77
CA MET A 180 20.51 -7.26 -17.43
C MET A 180 20.71 -8.15 -18.65
N SER A 181 21.02 -7.56 -19.80
CA SER A 181 21.39 -8.32 -20.99
C SER A 181 22.89 -8.59 -21.02
N LEU A 182 23.28 -9.76 -21.53
CA LEU A 182 24.69 -10.01 -21.80
C LEU A 182 25.14 -9.12 -22.96
N PRO A 183 26.24 -8.37 -22.80
CA PRO A 183 26.75 -7.53 -23.85
C PRO A 183 27.46 -8.39 -24.92
N ALA A 184 27.52 -7.90 -26.15
CA ALA A 184 28.05 -8.65 -27.30
C ALA A 184 29.51 -9.11 -27.15
N TRP A 185 30.27 -8.52 -26.22
CA TRP A 185 31.66 -8.88 -25.94
C TRP A 185 31.81 -10.04 -24.94
N VAL A 186 30.74 -10.45 -24.25
CA VAL A 186 30.72 -11.70 -23.49
C VAL A 186 30.46 -12.83 -24.48
N VAL A 187 31.54 -13.43 -24.99
CA VAL A 187 31.44 -14.67 -25.77
C VAL A 187 30.99 -15.75 -24.79
N PRO A 188 29.83 -16.42 -24.99
CA PRO A 188 29.46 -17.56 -24.18
C PRO A 188 30.62 -18.57 -24.22
N PRO A 189 31.00 -19.20 -23.09
CA PRO A 189 31.96 -20.28 -23.15
C PRO A 189 31.50 -21.28 -24.21
N PRO A 190 32.39 -21.74 -25.12
CA PRO A 190 32.01 -22.67 -26.16
C PRO A 190 31.29 -23.84 -25.49
N SER A 191 30.04 -24.08 -25.88
CA SER A 191 29.29 -25.21 -25.40
C SER A 191 30.09 -26.45 -25.77
N THR A 192 30.74 -27.06 -24.78
CA THR A 192 31.32 -28.40 -24.91
C THR A 192 30.15 -29.35 -25.08
N GLY A 193 29.68 -29.46 -26.32
CA GLY A 193 28.76 -30.49 -26.74
C GLY A 193 29.44 -31.83 -26.60
N SER A 194 29.10 -32.55 -25.54
CA SER A 194 29.26 -34.01 -25.51
C SER A 194 28.34 -34.58 -26.60
N ALA A 195 28.88 -34.68 -27.81
CA ALA A 195 28.27 -35.39 -28.92
C ALA A 195 28.55 -36.89 -28.75
N SER A 196 27.56 -37.62 -28.22
CA SER A 196 27.43 -39.06 -28.46
C SER A 196 27.04 -39.23 -29.93
N GLY A 197 27.91 -39.88 -30.70
CA GLY A 197 27.77 -39.99 -32.14
C GLY A 197 26.69 -40.97 -32.61
N SER A 198 26.18 -40.71 -33.82
CA SER A 198 25.99 -41.76 -34.83
C SER A 198 25.92 -41.15 -36.24
N ASN A 199 26.90 -41.56 -37.06
CA ASN A 199 26.93 -41.70 -38.52
C ASN A 199 26.01 -40.87 -39.45
N GLY A 200 26.68 -40.19 -40.39
CA GLY A 200 26.59 -40.56 -41.81
C GLY A 200 25.74 -39.66 -42.71
N GLY A 201 26.39 -38.90 -43.60
CA GLY A 201 25.71 -38.29 -44.74
C GLY A 201 26.43 -37.07 -45.30
N ALA A 202 27.35 -37.30 -46.24
CA ALA A 202 27.96 -36.24 -47.04
C ALA A 202 26.93 -35.64 -48.01
N GLY A 203 26.68 -34.34 -47.90
CA GLY A 203 25.84 -33.57 -48.80
C GLY A 203 26.29 -32.12 -48.83
N THR A 204 27.15 -31.79 -49.80
CA THR A 204 27.56 -30.43 -50.15
C THR A 204 26.39 -29.67 -50.78
N GLY A 205 25.87 -28.67 -50.06
CA GLY A 205 24.86 -27.74 -50.56
C GLY A 205 25.10 -26.34 -50.00
N THR A 206 25.66 -25.46 -50.83
CA THR A 206 25.71 -24.00 -50.64
C THR A 206 24.30 -23.42 -50.71
N GLY A 207 23.75 -23.01 -49.56
CA GLY A 207 22.43 -22.39 -49.44
C GLY A 207 22.50 -21.07 -48.69
N THR A 208 22.13 -20.00 -49.38
CA THR A 208 21.95 -18.63 -48.91
C THR A 208 21.01 -18.56 -47.70
N ALA A 209 21.51 -18.06 -46.56
CA ALA A 209 20.75 -17.90 -45.33
C ALA A 209 19.80 -16.68 -45.41
N SER A 210 18.55 -16.92 -45.80
CA SER A 210 17.44 -16.02 -45.47
C SER A 210 17.06 -16.25 -44.00
N GLY A 211 17.31 -15.25 -43.16
CA GLY A 211 16.93 -15.28 -41.76
C GLY A 211 15.41 -15.35 -41.60
N THR A 212 14.91 -16.55 -41.31
CA THR A 212 13.57 -16.73 -40.76
C THR A 212 13.56 -16.08 -39.37
N GLY A 213 12.86 -14.95 -39.24
CA GLY A 213 12.55 -14.37 -37.95
C GLY A 213 11.87 -15.42 -37.06
N PRO A 214 11.99 -15.32 -35.72
CA PRO A 214 11.36 -16.27 -34.81
C PRO A 214 9.87 -16.36 -35.15
N THR A 215 9.42 -17.55 -35.53
CA THR A 215 8.00 -17.84 -35.74
C THR A 215 7.26 -17.48 -34.46
N PRO A 216 6.15 -16.72 -34.54
CA PRO A 216 5.31 -16.45 -33.38
C PRO A 216 4.95 -17.76 -32.67
N PRO A 217 4.91 -17.80 -31.33
CA PRO A 217 4.43 -18.97 -30.61
C PRO A 217 3.05 -19.36 -31.16
N THR A 218 2.88 -20.65 -31.45
CA THR A 218 1.59 -21.18 -31.90
C THR A 218 0.65 -21.16 -30.70
N VAL A 219 -0.37 -20.30 -30.76
CA VAL A 219 -1.38 -20.16 -29.70
C VAL A 219 -2.11 -21.50 -29.57
N LEU A 220 -2.12 -22.06 -28.36
CA LEU A 220 -2.85 -23.29 -28.10
C LEU A 220 -4.37 -23.03 -28.16
N PRO A 221 -5.17 -24.00 -28.63
CA PRO A 221 -6.62 -23.86 -28.59
C PRO A 221 -7.09 -23.65 -27.14
N GLN A 222 -7.96 -22.67 -26.94
CA GLN A 222 -8.49 -22.31 -25.63
C GLN A 222 -9.21 -23.52 -24.99
N PRO A 223 -8.87 -23.89 -23.74
CA PRO A 223 -9.62 -24.90 -23.01
C PRO A 223 -11.08 -24.46 -22.85
N ALA A 224 -12.03 -25.36 -23.12
CA ALA A 224 -13.42 -25.12 -22.76
C ALA A 224 -13.55 -25.29 -21.23
N LEU A 225 -13.73 -24.18 -20.51
CA LEU A 225 -14.08 -24.23 -19.10
C LEU A 225 -15.48 -24.84 -18.90
N PRO A 226 -15.75 -25.49 -17.77
CA PRO A 226 -17.11 -25.79 -17.32
C PRO A 226 -18.00 -24.55 -17.46
N ALA A 227 -19.26 -24.75 -17.87
CA ALA A 227 -20.15 -23.67 -18.34
C ALA A 227 -20.44 -22.56 -17.33
N ASN A 228 -20.06 -22.72 -16.07
CA ASN A 228 -20.25 -21.76 -14.99
C ASN A 228 -18.96 -21.09 -14.51
N GLU A 229 -17.77 -21.57 -14.88
CA GLU A 229 -16.50 -21.04 -14.36
C GLU A 229 -16.03 -19.79 -15.13
N VAL A 230 -15.42 -18.86 -14.40
CA VAL A 230 -14.88 -17.61 -14.95
C VAL A 230 -13.40 -17.80 -15.28
N THR A 231 -12.99 -17.36 -16.47
CA THR A 231 -11.57 -17.28 -16.84
C THR A 231 -10.84 -16.20 -16.05
N ARG A 232 -9.59 -16.43 -15.68
CA ARG A 232 -8.69 -15.45 -15.07
C ARG A 232 -8.67 -14.09 -15.77
N ALA A 233 -8.63 -14.06 -17.11
CA ALA A 233 -8.64 -12.83 -17.90
C ALA A 233 -9.93 -12.00 -17.73
N GLU A 234 -11.09 -12.65 -17.59
CA GLU A 234 -12.36 -11.95 -17.34
C GLU A 234 -12.40 -11.36 -15.93
N PHE A 235 -11.90 -12.10 -14.93
CA PHE A 235 -11.72 -11.57 -13.57
C PHE A 235 -10.81 -10.33 -13.58
N GLU A 236 -9.66 -10.38 -14.23
CA GLU A 236 -8.70 -9.27 -14.31
C GLU A 236 -9.31 -8.04 -14.98
N LYS A 237 -10.03 -8.23 -16.08
CA LYS A 237 -10.73 -7.14 -16.76
C LYS A 237 -11.71 -6.40 -15.82
N GLN A 238 -12.51 -7.14 -15.05
CA GLN A 238 -13.44 -6.54 -14.09
C GLN A 238 -12.71 -5.91 -12.92
N LEU A 239 -11.69 -6.58 -12.38
CA LEU A 239 -10.85 -6.09 -11.30
C LEU A 239 -10.22 -4.74 -11.66
N LEU A 240 -9.54 -4.65 -12.81
CA LEU A 240 -8.91 -3.40 -13.27
C LEU A 240 -9.94 -2.28 -13.44
N GLY A 241 -11.14 -2.60 -13.90
CA GLY A 241 -12.26 -1.66 -14.00
C GLY A 241 -12.66 -1.07 -12.64
N VAL A 242 -12.82 -1.92 -11.61
CA VAL A 242 -13.15 -1.47 -10.25
C VAL A 242 -12.00 -0.67 -9.63
N LEU A 243 -10.75 -1.06 -9.88
CA LEU A 243 -9.56 -0.39 -9.36
C LEU A 243 -9.17 0.88 -10.15
N GLY A 244 -9.87 1.19 -11.25
CA GLY A 244 -9.55 2.34 -12.11
C GLY A 244 -8.21 2.22 -12.86
N ILE A 245 -7.71 1.00 -13.06
CA ILE A 245 -6.47 0.72 -13.79
C ILE A 245 -6.82 0.53 -15.27
N ALA A 246 -6.17 1.30 -16.15
CA ALA A 246 -6.41 1.20 -17.58
C ALA A 246 -5.76 -0.08 -18.17
N PRO A 247 -6.42 -0.79 -19.11
CA PRO A 247 -5.79 -1.86 -19.87
C PRO A 247 -4.59 -1.34 -20.69
N ASP A 248 -3.52 -2.15 -20.80
CA ASP A 248 -2.35 -1.86 -21.64
C ASP A 248 -2.19 -2.91 -22.73
N ALA A 249 -2.75 -2.64 -23.91
CA ALA A 249 -2.64 -3.52 -25.08
C ALA A 249 -1.29 -3.41 -25.82
N THR A 250 -0.29 -2.70 -25.28
CA THR A 250 1.01 -2.57 -25.94
C THR A 250 1.87 -3.84 -25.80
N GLY A 251 2.98 -3.88 -26.53
CA GLY A 251 3.95 -4.97 -26.45
C GLY A 251 3.59 -6.22 -27.26
N THR A 252 4.36 -7.28 -27.02
CA THR A 252 4.13 -8.62 -27.57
C THR A 252 3.83 -9.56 -26.43
N SER A 253 2.87 -10.47 -26.59
CA SER A 253 2.66 -11.54 -25.62
C SER A 253 3.78 -12.58 -25.72
N PRO A 254 4.54 -12.83 -24.63
CA PRO A 254 5.49 -13.94 -24.57
C PRO A 254 4.79 -15.28 -24.24
N TYR A 255 3.48 -15.27 -24.04
CA TYR A 255 2.72 -16.42 -23.54
C TYR A 255 2.13 -17.24 -24.69
N ASP A 256 2.06 -18.56 -24.49
CA ASP A 256 1.51 -19.52 -25.46
C ASP A 256 -0.01 -19.63 -25.43
N ASP A 257 -0.65 -19.11 -24.39
CA ASP A 257 -2.09 -19.20 -24.15
C ASP A 257 -2.86 -17.95 -24.54
N ILE A 258 -2.23 -16.77 -24.58
CA ILE A 258 -2.88 -15.52 -24.98
C ILE A 258 -2.03 -14.75 -25.99
N ALA A 259 -2.61 -14.37 -27.12
CA ALA A 259 -1.92 -13.60 -28.16
C ALA A 259 -1.99 -12.09 -27.91
N ALA A 260 -1.04 -11.32 -28.45
CA ALA A 260 -1.03 -9.86 -28.31
C ALA A 260 -2.24 -9.15 -28.96
N ASN A 261 -2.91 -9.79 -29.91
CA ASN A 261 -4.12 -9.28 -30.56
C ASN A 261 -5.42 -9.79 -29.91
N ASP A 262 -5.31 -10.56 -28.84
CA ASP A 262 -6.48 -11.01 -28.08
C ASP A 262 -7.15 -9.81 -27.38
N PRO A 263 -8.50 -9.71 -27.38
CA PRO A 263 -9.19 -8.61 -26.70
C PRO A 263 -8.89 -8.52 -25.19
N ASN A 264 -8.49 -9.61 -24.54
CA ASN A 264 -8.16 -9.64 -23.13
C ASN A 264 -6.69 -9.32 -22.85
N TRP A 265 -5.82 -9.30 -23.87
CA TRP A 265 -4.37 -9.08 -23.70
C TRP A 265 -4.08 -7.82 -22.90
N GLY A 266 -4.78 -6.72 -23.20
CA GLY A 266 -4.55 -5.45 -22.52
C GLY A 266 -4.82 -5.51 -21.01
N CYS A 267 -5.78 -6.31 -20.57
CA CYS A 267 -6.09 -6.48 -19.15
C CYS A 267 -5.06 -7.39 -18.48
N VAL A 268 -4.75 -8.54 -19.08
CA VAL A 268 -3.74 -9.49 -18.58
C VAL A 268 -2.38 -8.81 -18.44
N HIS A 269 -1.96 -8.09 -19.48
CA HIS A 269 -0.69 -7.38 -19.49
C HIS A 269 -0.65 -6.30 -18.39
N ALA A 270 -1.68 -5.47 -18.26
CA ALA A 270 -1.75 -4.47 -17.18
C ALA A 270 -1.74 -5.12 -15.78
N ALA A 271 -2.47 -6.21 -15.56
CA ALA A 271 -2.48 -6.92 -14.28
C ALA A 271 -1.07 -7.44 -13.91
N ILE A 272 -0.32 -7.95 -14.88
CA ILE A 272 1.08 -8.40 -14.70
C ILE A 272 2.01 -7.21 -14.44
N GLU A 273 1.86 -6.10 -15.19
CA GLU A 273 2.65 -4.87 -14.99
C GLU A 273 2.48 -4.27 -13.60
N HIS A 274 1.24 -4.28 -13.11
CA HIS A 274 0.92 -3.80 -11.78
C HIS A 274 1.25 -4.82 -10.67
N ASN A 275 1.81 -5.99 -11.01
CA ASN A 275 2.12 -7.08 -10.07
C ASN A 275 0.89 -7.62 -9.33
N LEU A 276 -0.29 -7.50 -9.94
CA LEU A 276 -1.53 -8.04 -9.37
C LEU A 276 -1.52 -9.56 -9.56
N LEU A 277 -1.16 -10.00 -10.76
CA LEU A 277 -1.13 -11.41 -11.14
C LEU A 277 0.28 -12.00 -11.09
N VAL A 278 0.38 -13.23 -10.59
CA VAL A 278 1.53 -14.13 -10.82
C VAL A 278 1.17 -15.10 -11.93
N THR A 279 1.89 -15.07 -13.04
CA THR A 279 1.72 -16.00 -14.17
C THR A 279 2.16 -17.42 -13.80
N ASP A 280 1.53 -18.44 -14.38
CA ASP A 280 1.83 -19.85 -14.04
C ASP A 280 3.24 -20.26 -14.49
N SER A 281 3.73 -19.68 -15.59
CA SER A 281 5.13 -19.82 -16.02
C SER A 281 5.59 -18.62 -16.87
N PRO A 282 6.90 -18.51 -17.19
CA PRO A 282 7.39 -17.45 -18.08
C PRO A 282 6.81 -17.46 -19.50
N SER A 283 6.20 -18.56 -19.93
CA SER A 283 5.59 -18.71 -21.26
C SER A 283 4.11 -19.08 -21.20
N HIS A 284 3.47 -19.10 -20.03
CA HIS A 284 2.05 -19.40 -19.86
C HIS A 284 1.44 -18.47 -18.82
N SER A 285 0.46 -17.65 -19.22
CA SER A 285 -0.14 -16.65 -18.33
C SER A 285 -1.23 -17.21 -17.42
N GLY A 286 -1.92 -18.26 -17.87
CA GLY A 286 -3.12 -18.80 -17.24
C GLY A 286 -4.40 -18.04 -17.57
N ALA A 287 -4.38 -17.18 -18.59
CA ALA A 287 -5.44 -16.23 -18.89
C ALA A 287 -6.82 -16.89 -19.08
N TYR A 288 -6.86 -18.11 -19.62
CA TYR A 288 -8.08 -18.86 -19.87
C TYR A 288 -8.33 -20.01 -18.89
N GLU A 289 -7.53 -20.12 -17.85
CA GLU A 289 -7.80 -21.04 -16.74
C GLU A 289 -8.90 -20.47 -15.85
N ALA A 290 -9.59 -21.36 -15.13
CA ALA A 290 -10.57 -20.95 -14.13
C ALA A 290 -9.89 -20.18 -12.99
N ILE A 291 -10.44 -19.02 -12.63
CA ILE A 291 -9.99 -18.27 -11.46
C ILE A 291 -10.53 -18.92 -10.18
N THR A 292 -9.66 -19.25 -9.24
CA THR A 292 -10.08 -19.71 -7.90
C THR A 292 -10.24 -18.54 -6.95
N LEU A 293 -11.03 -18.71 -5.88
CA LEU A 293 -11.16 -17.71 -4.80
C LEU A 293 -9.78 -17.31 -4.24
N GLN A 294 -8.90 -18.28 -3.99
CA GLN A 294 -7.55 -18.03 -3.50
C GLN A 294 -6.74 -17.13 -4.44
N THR A 295 -6.81 -17.37 -5.75
CA THR A 295 -6.11 -16.54 -6.74
C THR A 295 -6.71 -15.14 -6.79
N ALA A 296 -8.04 -15.00 -6.72
CA ALA A 296 -8.71 -13.71 -6.69
C ALA A 296 -8.30 -12.87 -5.46
N ASP A 297 -8.31 -13.49 -4.27
CA ASP A 297 -7.91 -12.86 -3.01
C ASP A 297 -6.45 -12.47 -3.01
N GLN A 298 -5.57 -13.36 -3.47
CA GLN A 298 -4.15 -13.06 -3.61
C GLN A 298 -3.90 -11.89 -4.56
N THR A 299 -4.71 -11.76 -5.63
CA THR A 299 -4.56 -10.68 -6.61
C THR A 299 -4.89 -9.32 -5.97
N TYR A 300 -5.99 -9.23 -5.20
CA TYR A 300 -6.32 -7.98 -4.51
C TYR A 300 -5.37 -7.70 -3.33
N TRP A 301 -4.93 -8.73 -2.62
CA TRP A 301 -3.88 -8.62 -1.61
C TRP A 301 -2.58 -8.02 -2.17
N ASN A 302 -2.18 -8.45 -3.38
CA ASN A 302 -1.03 -7.89 -4.10
C ASN A 302 -1.25 -6.43 -4.49
N TYR A 303 -2.47 -6.07 -4.93
CA TYR A 303 -2.84 -4.68 -5.22
C TYR A 303 -2.63 -3.77 -4.00
N LEU A 304 -3.04 -4.22 -2.81
CA LEU A 304 -2.86 -3.49 -1.56
C LEU A 304 -1.38 -3.41 -1.12
N GLY A 305 -0.48 -4.14 -1.78
CA GLY A 305 0.95 -4.14 -1.46
C GLY A 305 1.28 -4.85 -0.16
N ILE A 306 0.37 -5.69 0.35
CA ILE A 306 0.56 -6.39 1.62
C ILE A 306 1.65 -7.44 1.45
N THR A 307 2.74 -7.30 2.20
CA THR A 307 3.92 -8.17 2.09
C THR A 307 4.19 -9.01 3.34
N ASP A 308 3.69 -8.58 4.49
CA ASP A 308 3.84 -9.30 5.75
C ASP A 308 2.47 -9.77 6.25
N SER A 309 2.17 -11.04 5.98
CA SER A 309 0.89 -11.63 6.42
C SER A 309 0.83 -11.84 7.94
N ALA A 310 1.96 -11.77 8.64
CA ALA A 310 2.01 -12.06 10.07
C ALA A 310 1.21 -11.05 10.90
N PHE A 311 1.03 -9.83 10.40
CA PHE A 311 0.23 -8.79 11.05
C PHE A 311 -1.20 -8.70 10.53
N GLN A 312 -1.51 -9.40 9.43
CA GLN A 312 -2.82 -9.31 8.81
C GLN A 312 -3.79 -10.32 9.42
N PRO A 313 -5.06 -9.93 9.63
CA PRO A 313 -6.07 -10.83 10.14
C PRO A 313 -6.10 -12.17 9.40
N GLY A 314 -5.98 -13.28 10.13
CA GLY A 314 -6.10 -14.62 9.54
C GLY A 314 -4.86 -15.16 8.85
N LEU A 315 -3.75 -14.41 8.79
CA LEU A 315 -2.43 -14.85 8.29
C LEU A 315 -2.31 -15.19 6.78
N ASP A 316 -3.43 -15.26 6.06
CA ASP A 316 -3.47 -15.57 4.64
C ASP A 316 -4.53 -14.74 3.89
N PRO A 317 -4.41 -14.59 2.56
CA PRO A 317 -5.32 -13.76 1.78
C PRO A 317 -6.79 -14.16 1.85
N VAL A 318 -7.10 -15.45 1.92
CA VAL A 318 -8.49 -15.91 1.89
C VAL A 318 -9.19 -15.63 3.21
N THR A 319 -8.51 -15.92 4.32
CA THR A 319 -9.07 -15.66 5.65
C THR A 319 -9.28 -14.16 5.85
N TRP A 320 -8.31 -13.33 5.47
CA TRP A 320 -8.43 -11.88 5.51
C TRP A 320 -9.54 -11.33 4.62
N ALA A 321 -9.65 -11.81 3.38
CA ALA A 321 -10.69 -11.39 2.44
C ALA A 321 -12.09 -11.70 3.00
N GLY A 322 -12.23 -12.81 3.74
CA GLY A 322 -13.44 -13.10 4.50
C GLY A 322 -13.71 -12.11 5.64
N ILE A 323 -12.68 -11.67 6.36
CA ILE A 323 -12.80 -10.72 7.48
C ILE A 323 -13.20 -9.32 6.98
N VAL A 324 -12.62 -8.85 5.87
CA VAL A 324 -12.98 -7.56 5.27
C VAL A 324 -14.22 -7.66 4.37
N GLN A 325 -14.96 -8.77 4.40
CA GLN A 325 -16.18 -9.00 3.62
C GLN A 325 -16.01 -8.87 2.09
N LEU A 326 -14.80 -9.09 1.57
CA LEU A 326 -14.55 -9.15 0.13
C LEU A 326 -15.23 -10.39 -0.49
N ASN A 327 -15.12 -11.52 0.19
CA ASN A 327 -15.51 -12.81 -0.36
C ASN A 327 -17.02 -13.06 -0.39
N PRO A 328 -17.56 -13.66 -1.46
CA PRO A 328 -18.89 -14.23 -1.45
C PRO A 328 -19.02 -15.28 -0.33
N PRO A 329 -20.14 -15.32 0.40
CA PRO A 329 -20.30 -16.23 1.53
C PRO A 329 -20.34 -17.70 1.08
N GLY A 330 -19.67 -18.57 1.84
CA GLY A 330 -19.77 -20.02 1.67
C GLY A 330 -18.82 -20.65 0.65
N LEU A 331 -17.96 -19.86 0.01
CA LEU A 331 -16.93 -20.37 -0.89
C LEU A 331 -15.70 -20.89 -0.12
N SER A 332 -15.02 -21.87 -0.70
CA SER A 332 -13.72 -22.35 -0.21
C SER A 332 -12.58 -21.76 -1.04
N ALA A 333 -11.37 -21.69 -0.48
CA ALA A 333 -10.19 -21.16 -1.14
C ALA A 333 -9.95 -21.74 -2.55
N SER A 334 -10.13 -23.05 -2.72
CA SER A 334 -9.89 -23.74 -4.00
C SER A 334 -11.08 -23.73 -4.97
N THR A 335 -12.22 -23.14 -4.57
CA THR A 335 -13.42 -23.10 -5.43
C THR A 335 -13.17 -22.17 -6.61
N ALA A 336 -13.37 -22.66 -7.84
CA ALA A 336 -13.41 -21.82 -9.02
C ALA A 336 -14.61 -20.87 -8.94
N LEU A 337 -14.40 -19.58 -9.21
CA LEU A 337 -15.48 -18.60 -9.17
C LEU A 337 -16.44 -18.82 -10.32
N SER A 338 -17.73 -18.83 -10.02
CA SER A 338 -18.77 -18.70 -11.04
C SER A 338 -18.99 -17.24 -11.46
N ALA A 339 -19.76 -17.03 -12.52
CA ALA A 339 -20.14 -15.67 -12.94
C ALA A 339 -20.94 -14.92 -11.85
N GLU A 340 -21.74 -15.64 -11.05
CA GLU A 340 -22.47 -15.08 -9.92
C GLU A 340 -21.51 -14.71 -8.78
N ASP A 341 -20.58 -15.62 -8.44
CA ASP A 341 -19.56 -15.37 -7.41
C ASP A 341 -18.70 -14.15 -7.78
N LEU A 342 -18.28 -14.05 -9.04
CA LEU A 342 -17.52 -12.92 -9.54
C LEU A 342 -18.30 -11.60 -9.39
N THR A 343 -19.59 -11.61 -9.71
CA THR A 343 -20.44 -10.41 -9.58
C THR A 343 -20.49 -9.93 -8.13
N VAL A 344 -20.68 -10.86 -7.18
CA VAL A 344 -20.70 -10.54 -5.74
C VAL A 344 -19.32 -10.05 -5.28
N PHE A 345 -18.24 -10.74 -5.68
CA PHE A 345 -16.87 -10.34 -5.36
C PHE A 345 -16.56 -8.92 -5.84
N MET A 346 -16.88 -8.59 -7.10
CA MET A 346 -16.64 -7.26 -7.67
C MET A 346 -17.51 -6.18 -7.05
N GLN A 347 -18.74 -6.51 -6.64
CA GLN A 347 -19.59 -5.60 -5.89
C GLN A 347 -18.99 -5.30 -4.51
N ASN A 348 -18.59 -6.33 -3.77
CA ASN A 348 -17.94 -6.15 -2.46
C ASN A 348 -16.64 -5.36 -2.57
N LEU A 349 -15.82 -5.65 -3.59
CA LEU A 349 -14.61 -4.88 -3.87
C LEU A 349 -14.92 -3.41 -4.16
N SER A 350 -15.93 -3.13 -4.99
CA SER A 350 -16.36 -1.76 -5.27
C SER A 350 -16.76 -1.03 -3.99
N HIS A 351 -17.48 -1.71 -3.09
CA HIS A 351 -17.84 -1.17 -1.78
C HIS A 351 -16.60 -0.85 -0.92
N LEU A 352 -15.62 -1.75 -0.87
CA LEU A 352 -14.36 -1.54 -0.13
C LEU A 352 -13.54 -0.39 -0.70
N VAL A 353 -13.46 -0.26 -2.03
CA VAL A 353 -12.71 0.82 -2.70
C VAL A 353 -13.39 2.18 -2.48
N GLN A 354 -14.73 2.24 -2.54
CA GLN A 354 -15.47 3.49 -2.30
C GLN A 354 -15.67 3.81 -0.81
N GLY A 355 -15.52 2.81 0.06
CA GLY A 355 -15.62 2.89 1.52
C GLY A 355 -17.04 2.79 2.10
N TYR A 356 -18.03 2.37 1.31
CA TYR A 356 -19.41 2.19 1.77
C TYR A 356 -20.22 1.27 0.86
N ALA A 357 -21.37 0.79 1.33
CA ALA A 357 -22.37 0.04 0.56
C ALA A 357 -23.76 0.69 0.73
N PRO A 358 -24.56 0.88 -0.33
CA PRO A 358 -25.93 1.38 -0.19
C PRO A 358 -26.82 0.36 0.56
N THR A 359 -27.71 0.85 1.42
CA THR A 359 -28.67 0.01 2.14
C THR A 359 -30.05 0.00 1.46
N PRO A 360 -30.87 -1.06 1.62
CA PRO A 360 -32.22 -1.11 1.06
C PRO A 360 -33.16 0.01 1.54
N THR A 361 -32.84 0.65 2.68
CA THR A 361 -33.64 1.72 3.28
C THR A 361 -33.23 3.13 2.84
N GLY A 362 -32.28 3.25 1.90
CA GLY A 362 -31.84 4.54 1.35
C GLY A 362 -30.76 5.25 2.15
N GLY A 363 -30.00 4.50 2.97
CA GLY A 363 -28.78 4.96 3.62
C GLY A 363 -27.53 4.26 3.08
N TYR A 364 -26.46 4.29 3.86
CA TYR A 364 -25.19 3.65 3.55
C TYR A 364 -24.71 2.85 4.78
N ARG A 365 -24.16 1.67 4.56
CA ARG A 365 -23.28 0.99 5.51
C ARG A 365 -21.85 1.43 5.19
N ILE A 366 -21.05 1.77 6.18
CA ILE A 366 -19.62 2.01 5.95
C ILE A 366 -18.95 0.66 5.75
N ASP A 367 -18.06 0.57 4.76
CA ASP A 367 -17.19 -0.58 4.54
C ASP A 367 -15.77 -0.04 4.66
N TYR A 368 -15.04 -0.39 5.72
CA TYR A 368 -13.74 0.25 5.98
C TYR A 368 -12.75 -0.04 4.85
N PRO A 369 -12.23 0.98 4.12
CA PRO A 369 -11.37 0.73 2.97
C PRO A 369 -10.14 -0.08 3.36
N ALA A 370 -9.98 -1.25 2.76
CA ALA A 370 -8.90 -2.16 3.11
C ALA A 370 -7.51 -1.61 2.71
N ALA A 371 -6.50 -1.92 3.51
CA ALA A 371 -5.10 -1.55 3.26
C ALA A 371 -4.15 -2.56 3.91
N ASP A 372 -2.84 -2.37 3.71
CA ASP A 372 -1.84 -2.99 4.60
C ASP A 372 -1.92 -2.33 5.99
N GLU A 373 -2.85 -2.81 6.83
CA GLU A 373 -3.11 -2.24 8.15
C GLU A 373 -1.88 -2.23 9.05
N ALA A 374 -1.02 -3.25 8.95
CA ALA A 374 0.25 -3.28 9.65
C ALA A 374 1.10 -2.05 9.31
N ALA A 375 1.22 -1.73 8.03
CA ALA A 375 1.95 -0.56 7.57
C ALA A 375 1.20 0.76 7.81
N ALA A 376 -0.12 0.76 7.70
CA ALA A 376 -0.92 1.98 7.70
C ALA A 376 -1.43 2.40 9.09
N THR A 377 -1.37 1.50 10.07
CA THR A 377 -1.81 1.71 11.46
C THR A 377 -0.68 1.46 12.46
N PHE A 378 0.17 0.45 12.21
CA PHE A 378 1.22 0.01 13.14
C PHE A 378 2.64 0.32 12.63
N ALA A 379 2.80 1.19 11.63
CA ALA A 379 4.13 1.63 11.21
C ALA A 379 4.88 2.27 12.39
N GLY A 380 5.90 1.57 12.88
CA GLY A 380 6.66 1.99 14.06
C GLY A 380 6.02 1.59 15.38
N ASP A 381 5.31 0.44 15.44
CA ASP A 381 4.68 -0.18 16.62
C ASP A 381 5.60 -0.29 17.84
N ASN A 382 5.88 0.85 18.47
CA ASN A 382 6.50 0.95 19.77
C ASN A 382 6.36 2.35 20.34
N TRP A 383 6.26 2.41 21.66
CA TRP A 383 6.45 3.61 22.46
C TRP A 383 7.79 3.50 23.19
N ASN A 384 8.75 4.37 22.84
CA ASN A 384 10.11 4.32 23.41
C ASN A 384 10.78 2.94 23.28
N GLY A 385 10.58 2.26 22.14
CA GLY A 385 11.14 0.93 21.86
C GLY A 385 10.39 -0.25 22.49
N GLN A 386 9.30 -0.01 23.23
CA GLN A 386 8.39 -1.06 23.72
C GLN A 386 7.21 -1.20 22.76
N PRO A 387 6.95 -2.38 22.17
CA PRO A 387 5.85 -2.55 21.23
C PRO A 387 4.49 -2.30 21.89
N PHE A 388 3.50 -1.79 21.15
CA PHE A 388 2.16 -1.57 21.72
C PHE A 388 1.48 -2.90 22.06
N TYR A 389 1.77 -3.93 21.26
CA TYR A 389 1.25 -5.28 21.40
C TYR A 389 2.36 -6.29 21.69
N THR A 390 2.03 -7.31 22.49
CA THR A 390 3.00 -8.34 22.89
C THR A 390 3.13 -9.48 21.88
N SER A 391 2.19 -9.58 20.93
CA SER A 391 2.18 -10.63 19.92
C SER A 391 1.48 -10.16 18.64
N ASN A 392 1.81 -10.81 17.53
CA ASN A 392 1.15 -10.60 16.25
C ASN A 392 -0.36 -10.94 16.31
N THR A 393 -0.75 -11.91 17.14
CA THR A 393 -2.17 -12.26 17.35
C THR A 393 -2.95 -11.10 17.98
N ASP A 394 -2.34 -10.36 18.91
CA ASP A 394 -2.97 -9.20 19.51
C ASP A 394 -3.12 -8.06 18.48
N VAL A 395 -2.11 -7.86 17.61
CA VAL A 395 -2.19 -6.90 16.48
C VAL A 395 -3.33 -7.28 15.53
N GLN A 396 -3.41 -8.55 15.12
CA GLN A 396 -4.47 -9.04 14.24
C GLN A 396 -5.85 -8.86 14.87
N THR A 397 -5.99 -9.15 16.17
CA THR A 397 -7.24 -8.96 16.90
C THR A 397 -7.62 -7.48 16.90
N ALA A 398 -6.67 -6.59 17.15
CA ALA A 398 -6.92 -5.15 17.09
C ALA A 398 -7.39 -4.70 15.70
N ILE A 399 -6.78 -5.21 14.63
CA ILE A 399 -7.19 -4.92 13.25
C ILE A 399 -8.61 -5.44 12.96
N ILE A 400 -8.94 -6.66 13.39
CA ILE A 400 -10.28 -7.24 13.21
C ILE A 400 -11.33 -6.34 13.88
N GLU A 401 -11.07 -5.89 15.11
CA GLU A 401 -11.99 -5.00 15.83
C GLU A 401 -12.16 -3.64 15.13
N VAL A 402 -11.12 -3.12 14.47
CA VAL A 402 -11.22 -1.90 13.65
C VAL A 402 -12.16 -2.10 12.47
N TYR A 403 -11.97 -3.16 11.68
CA TYR A 403 -12.87 -3.49 10.56
C TYR A 403 -14.30 -3.68 11.05
N HIS A 404 -14.51 -4.52 12.07
CA HIS A 404 -15.85 -4.78 12.63
C HIS A 404 -16.53 -3.52 13.16
N PHE A 405 -15.79 -2.61 13.82
CA PHE A 405 -16.36 -1.37 14.32
C PHE A 405 -16.90 -0.49 13.19
N PHE A 406 -16.08 -0.25 12.16
CA PHE A 406 -16.48 0.61 11.04
C PHE A 406 -17.57 -0.04 10.19
N ASP A 407 -17.50 -1.35 9.95
CA ASP A 407 -18.49 -2.10 9.15
C ASP A 407 -19.90 -2.14 9.76
N GLN A 408 -20.02 -1.83 11.06
CA GLN A 408 -21.30 -1.72 11.76
C GLN A 408 -21.92 -0.33 11.68
N ILE A 409 -21.20 0.67 11.14
CA ILE A 409 -21.69 2.04 11.05
C ILE A 409 -22.68 2.16 9.90
N ASN A 410 -23.85 2.69 10.23
CA ASN A 410 -24.87 3.04 9.23
C ASN A 410 -25.01 4.56 9.16
N VAL A 411 -25.03 5.11 7.95
CA VAL A 411 -25.18 6.53 7.67
C VAL A 411 -26.51 6.75 6.96
N ALA A 412 -27.33 7.65 7.47
CA ALA A 412 -28.55 8.09 6.82
C ALA A 412 -28.54 9.61 6.67
N GLN A 413 -29.08 10.10 5.56
CA GLN A 413 -29.31 11.54 5.40
C GLN A 413 -30.65 11.93 6.04
N ALA A 414 -30.62 12.92 6.93
CA ALA A 414 -31.80 13.48 7.58
C ALA A 414 -31.85 15.00 7.33
N GLY A 415 -32.54 15.39 6.26
CA GLY A 415 -32.55 16.78 5.79
C GLY A 415 -31.16 17.21 5.31
N THR A 416 -30.62 18.26 5.91
CA THR A 416 -29.27 18.78 5.62
C THR A 416 -28.18 18.13 6.47
N ASN A 417 -28.50 17.09 7.24
CA ASN A 417 -27.55 16.44 8.13
C ASN A 417 -27.28 15.00 7.70
N LEU A 418 -26.09 14.51 8.01
CA LEU A 418 -25.80 13.08 8.10
C LEU A 418 -26.04 12.62 9.54
N VAL A 419 -26.70 11.49 9.70
CA VAL A 419 -26.91 10.82 10.98
C VAL A 419 -26.27 9.44 10.90
N LEU A 420 -25.26 9.23 11.72
CA LEU A 420 -24.54 7.98 11.85
C LEU A 420 -25.09 7.21 13.04
N THR A 421 -25.31 5.92 12.86
CA THR A 421 -25.53 4.96 13.95
C THR A 421 -24.20 4.24 14.17
N VAL A 422 -23.53 4.56 15.28
CA VAL A 422 -22.18 4.06 15.60
C VAL A 422 -22.29 3.04 16.75
N PRO A 423 -21.55 1.92 16.72
CA PRO A 423 -21.51 0.97 17.83
C PRO A 423 -21.09 1.66 19.14
N ASN A 424 -21.76 1.30 20.24
CA ASN A 424 -21.38 1.79 21.55
C ASN A 424 -20.29 0.92 22.18
N LEU A 425 -19.11 1.49 22.39
CA LEU A 425 -17.94 0.80 22.94
C LEU A 425 -17.77 1.00 24.46
N LEU A 426 -18.73 1.62 25.14
CA LEU A 426 -18.66 1.87 26.58
C LEU A 426 -18.48 0.58 27.40
N GLY A 427 -17.63 0.64 28.42
CA GLY A 427 -17.31 -0.51 29.27
C GLY A 427 -16.21 -1.43 28.71
N THR A 428 -15.67 -1.13 27.53
CA THR A 428 -14.50 -1.81 26.96
C THR A 428 -13.23 -0.95 27.13
N ASN A 429 -12.09 -1.45 26.68
CA ASN A 429 -10.86 -0.66 26.52
C ASN A 429 -10.82 0.14 25.20
N TRP A 430 -11.90 0.12 24.42
CA TRP A 430 -12.02 0.83 23.16
C TRP A 430 -12.92 2.06 23.31
N PHE A 431 -12.65 3.06 22.49
CA PHE A 431 -13.44 4.28 22.41
C PHE A 431 -13.27 4.91 21.05
N PHE A 432 -14.08 5.92 20.73
CA PHE A 432 -13.92 6.65 19.49
C PHE A 432 -14.00 8.15 19.71
N TYR A 433 -13.35 8.89 18.81
CA TYR A 433 -13.55 10.31 18.66
C TYR A 433 -14.36 10.59 17.40
N ALA A 434 -15.31 11.52 17.48
CA ALA A 434 -15.97 12.08 16.32
C ALA A 434 -15.84 13.61 16.36
N GLY A 435 -15.47 14.22 15.23
CA GLY A 435 -15.30 15.66 15.11
C GLY A 435 -15.62 16.17 13.71
N THR A 436 -15.99 17.44 13.62
CA THR A 436 -16.27 18.11 12.33
C THR A 436 -15.70 19.53 12.35
N THR A 437 -15.79 20.25 11.22
CA THR A 437 -15.58 21.69 11.24
C THR A 437 -16.81 22.35 11.87
N GLY A 438 -16.73 22.66 13.17
CA GLY A 438 -17.84 23.19 13.96
C GLY A 438 -18.27 22.20 15.05
N ASP A 439 -19.51 22.35 15.53
CA ASP A 439 -20.04 21.44 16.55
C ASP A 439 -20.68 20.20 15.89
N ILE A 440 -20.53 19.06 16.56
CA ILE A 440 -21.32 17.86 16.28
C ILE A 440 -22.43 17.71 17.31
N GLN A 441 -23.45 16.93 16.96
CA GLN A 441 -24.49 16.53 17.89
C GLN A 441 -24.49 15.03 18.09
N TYR A 442 -24.79 14.56 19.29
CA TYR A 442 -24.92 13.13 19.55
C TYR A 442 -26.11 12.82 20.44
N SER A 443 -26.56 11.56 20.36
CA SER A 443 -27.63 11.01 21.18
C SER A 443 -27.28 9.61 21.64
N VAL A 444 -27.57 9.33 22.91
CA VAL A 444 -27.38 8.03 23.57
C VAL A 444 -28.71 7.36 23.93
N ASP A 445 -29.84 7.93 23.50
CA ASP A 445 -31.21 7.52 23.83
C ASP A 445 -32.07 7.34 22.56
N GLY A 446 -31.44 6.91 21.47
CA GLY A 446 -32.11 6.62 20.19
C GLY A 446 -32.62 7.86 19.47
N GLY A 447 -32.04 9.04 19.73
CA GLY A 447 -32.39 10.31 19.09
C GLY A 447 -33.45 11.10 19.85
N SER A 448 -33.85 10.67 21.05
CA SER A 448 -34.85 11.37 21.88
C SER A 448 -34.32 12.71 22.38
N THR A 449 -33.05 12.75 22.79
CA THR A 449 -32.33 13.97 23.16
C THR A 449 -31.00 14.07 22.40
N TRP A 450 -30.60 15.32 22.09
CA TRP A 450 -29.38 15.62 21.36
C TRP A 450 -28.50 16.56 22.18
N GLN A 451 -27.23 16.20 22.35
CA GLN A 451 -26.20 17.00 23.01
C GLN A 451 -25.25 17.56 21.96
N THR A 452 -24.82 18.81 22.12
CA THR A 452 -23.90 19.49 21.20
C THR A 452 -22.50 19.56 21.82
N THR A 453 -21.47 19.22 21.06
CA THR A 453 -20.06 19.31 21.49
C THR A 453 -19.17 19.60 20.28
N PRO A 454 -18.03 20.30 20.44
CA PRO A 454 -17.06 20.46 19.36
C PRO A 454 -16.47 19.12 18.90
N VAL A 455 -16.22 18.22 19.85
CA VAL A 455 -15.70 16.87 19.62
C VAL A 455 -16.37 15.92 20.60
N LEU A 456 -16.79 14.75 20.13
CA LEU A 456 -17.31 13.66 20.94
C LEU A 456 -16.16 12.74 21.27
N ASP A 457 -15.89 12.57 22.56
CA ASP A 457 -15.03 11.53 23.12
C ASP A 457 -15.92 10.61 23.95
N THR A 458 -16.10 9.36 23.51
CA THR A 458 -17.04 8.46 24.17
C THR A 458 -16.64 8.08 25.60
N ARG A 459 -15.39 8.30 26.02
CA ARG A 459 -14.98 8.08 27.42
C ARG A 459 -15.67 9.05 28.37
N ASN A 460 -16.01 10.25 27.89
CA ASN A 460 -16.75 11.24 28.69
C ASN A 460 -18.22 10.86 28.91
N LEU A 461 -18.71 9.79 28.25
CA LEU A 461 -20.07 9.28 28.41
C LEU A 461 -20.20 8.20 29.50
N ALA A 462 -19.10 7.72 30.08
CA ALA A 462 -19.11 6.59 31.03
C ALA A 462 -19.93 6.86 32.32
N GLY A 463 -20.23 8.13 32.64
CA GLY A 463 -21.11 8.51 33.76
C GLY A 463 -22.60 8.54 33.41
N SER A 464 -22.99 8.33 32.15
CA SER A 464 -24.39 8.38 31.70
C SER A 464 -25.02 6.99 31.74
N THR A 465 -25.99 6.78 32.63
CA THR A 465 -26.75 5.53 32.71
C THR A 465 -27.48 5.18 31.42
N ALA A 466 -27.99 6.20 30.70
CA ALA A 466 -28.61 6.02 29.39
C ALA A 466 -27.60 5.47 28.36
N ALA A 467 -26.38 6.03 28.35
CA ALA A 467 -25.33 5.58 27.44
C ALA A 467 -24.90 4.14 27.73
N LEU A 468 -24.84 3.72 28.99
CA LEU A 468 -24.51 2.33 29.34
C LEU A 468 -25.57 1.31 28.89
N SER A 469 -26.82 1.75 28.69
CA SER A 469 -27.93 0.87 28.31
C SER A 469 -28.15 0.76 26.79
N SER A 470 -27.57 1.66 26.00
CA SER A 470 -27.71 1.66 24.54
C SER A 470 -26.64 0.80 23.89
N SER A 471 -26.98 0.04 22.84
CA SER A 471 -25.99 -0.65 22.00
C SER A 471 -25.35 0.26 20.95
N THR A 472 -25.91 1.45 20.73
CA THR A 472 -25.46 2.40 19.68
C THR A 472 -25.46 3.85 20.17
N ILE A 473 -24.68 4.68 19.51
CA ILE A 473 -24.66 6.13 19.68
C ILE A 473 -25.01 6.76 18.34
N LEU A 474 -25.99 7.66 18.32
CA LEU A 474 -26.28 8.44 17.12
C LEU A 474 -25.36 9.66 17.09
N VAL A 475 -24.71 9.91 15.95
CA VAL A 475 -23.90 11.10 15.71
C VAL A 475 -24.49 11.86 14.53
N ARG A 476 -24.75 13.15 14.70
CA ARG A 476 -25.34 14.03 13.69
C ARG A 476 -24.41 15.18 13.37
N VAL A 477 -24.15 15.38 12.08
CA VAL A 477 -23.33 16.47 11.54
C VAL A 477 -24.01 17.10 10.33
N PRO A 478 -23.78 18.40 10.04
CA PRO A 478 -24.17 18.98 8.75
C PRO A 478 -23.55 18.17 7.60
N ALA A 479 -24.33 17.87 6.56
CA ALA A 479 -23.92 16.95 5.50
C ALA A 479 -22.80 17.49 4.61
N ASP A 480 -22.73 18.82 4.49
CA ASP A 480 -21.68 19.55 3.79
C ASP A 480 -20.39 19.69 4.61
N ASN A 481 -20.42 19.39 5.91
CA ASN A 481 -19.23 19.37 6.73
C ASN A 481 -18.59 17.98 6.72
N GLY A 482 -17.26 17.95 6.60
CA GLY A 482 -16.50 16.71 6.78
C GLY A 482 -16.57 16.23 8.24
N LEU A 483 -16.85 14.95 8.44
CA LEU A 483 -16.75 14.24 9.72
C LEU A 483 -15.47 13.43 9.74
N THR A 484 -14.67 13.58 10.78
CA THR A 484 -13.57 12.67 11.11
C THR A 484 -14.02 11.77 12.25
N LEU A 485 -13.85 10.46 12.08
CA LEU A 485 -14.17 9.44 13.07
C LEU A 485 -12.95 8.55 13.26
N SER A 486 -12.44 8.43 14.48
CA SER A 486 -11.33 7.53 14.79
C SER A 486 -11.68 6.54 15.89
N ILE A 487 -11.27 5.28 15.72
CA ILE A 487 -11.35 4.26 16.76
C ILE A 487 -9.99 4.18 17.47
N ASN A 488 -10.06 4.09 18.80
CA ASN A 488 -8.92 4.18 19.68
C ASN A 488 -8.99 3.07 20.71
N GLN A 489 -7.83 2.58 21.13
CA GLN A 489 -7.70 1.66 22.25
C GLN A 489 -6.93 2.34 23.39
N LEU A 490 -7.46 2.22 24.61
CA LEU A 490 -6.74 2.63 25.81
C LEU A 490 -5.54 1.70 26.02
N MET A 491 -4.39 2.31 26.29
CA MET A 491 -3.13 1.62 26.58
C MET A 491 -2.63 2.03 27.98
N PRO A 492 -3.21 1.47 29.07
CA PRO A 492 -2.87 1.84 30.43
C PRO A 492 -1.39 1.67 30.76
N GLN A 493 -0.74 0.67 30.15
CA GLN A 493 0.70 0.41 30.29
C GLN A 493 1.58 1.56 29.79
N PHE A 494 1.04 2.45 28.94
CA PHE A 494 1.72 3.65 28.44
C PHE A 494 1.08 4.95 28.93
N ALA A 495 0.11 4.88 29.86
CA ALA A 495 -0.68 6.03 30.32
C ALA A 495 -1.29 6.86 29.16
N GLY A 496 -1.71 6.18 28.08
CA GLY A 496 -2.19 6.82 26.86
C GLY A 496 -3.22 5.99 26.10
N SER A 497 -3.36 6.30 24.82
CA SER A 497 -4.20 5.56 23.88
C SER A 497 -3.52 5.45 22.53
N LEU A 498 -3.89 4.43 21.76
CA LEU A 498 -3.45 4.23 20.40
C LEU A 498 -4.63 4.46 19.44
N VAL A 499 -4.44 5.30 18.42
CA VAL A 499 -5.39 5.43 17.31
C VAL A 499 -5.17 4.24 16.39
N LEU A 500 -6.22 3.49 16.09
CA LEU A 500 -6.13 2.24 15.33
C LEU A 500 -6.83 2.27 13.97
N GLY A 501 -7.68 3.27 13.75
CA GLY A 501 -8.25 3.53 12.45
C GLY A 501 -8.93 4.87 12.45
N GLU A 502 -8.84 5.58 11.32
CA GLU A 502 -9.49 6.86 11.12
C GLU A 502 -10.15 6.92 9.74
N LEU A 503 -11.38 7.44 9.72
CA LEU A 503 -12.15 7.73 8.52
C LEU A 503 -12.50 9.21 8.47
N GLN A 504 -12.47 9.74 7.26
CA GLN A 504 -13.13 11.00 6.91
C GLN A 504 -14.34 10.72 6.03
N MET A 505 -15.45 11.36 6.33
CA MET A 505 -16.71 11.22 5.62
C MET A 505 -17.27 12.60 5.27
N ASN A 506 -17.79 12.79 4.06
CA ASN A 506 -18.56 13.97 3.71
C ASN A 506 -19.59 13.64 2.62
N LEU A 507 -20.63 14.47 2.47
CA LEU A 507 -21.54 14.38 1.34
C LEU A 507 -21.17 15.45 0.31
N GLN A 508 -20.69 15.05 -0.86
CA GLN A 508 -20.46 15.96 -1.99
C GLN A 508 -21.48 15.68 -3.08
N GLN A 509 -22.30 16.68 -3.40
CA GLN A 509 -23.31 16.57 -4.47
C GLN A 509 -24.27 15.38 -4.28
N GLY A 510 -24.59 15.03 -3.04
CA GLY A 510 -25.46 13.89 -2.72
C GLY A 510 -24.78 12.52 -2.72
N VAL A 511 -23.48 12.47 -3.04
CA VAL A 511 -22.66 11.25 -2.97
C VAL A 511 -21.85 11.27 -1.68
N LEU A 512 -21.91 10.17 -0.92
CA LEU A 512 -21.07 9.98 0.26
C LEU A 512 -19.65 9.73 -0.22
N ASN A 513 -18.67 10.49 0.27
CA ASN A 513 -17.27 10.14 0.12
C ASN A 513 -16.76 9.63 1.46
N VAL A 514 -16.13 8.47 1.44
CA VAL A 514 -15.48 7.87 2.60
C VAL A 514 -14.00 7.72 2.25
N GLN A 515 -13.14 8.24 3.12
CA GLN A 515 -11.71 8.17 2.95
C GLN A 515 -11.06 7.63 4.22
N ARG A 516 -10.32 6.53 4.08
CA ARG A 516 -9.42 6.06 5.13
C ARG A 516 -8.22 6.98 5.24
N ILE A 517 -7.85 7.34 6.46
CA ILE A 517 -6.65 8.11 6.75
C ILE A 517 -5.58 7.15 7.24
N ASN A 518 -4.47 7.06 6.49
CA ASN A 518 -3.28 6.34 6.95
C ASN A 518 -2.70 7.06 8.15
N LEU A 519 -2.53 6.35 9.25
CA LEU A 519 -1.95 6.89 10.46
C LEU A 519 -0.43 6.81 10.32
N SER A 520 0.22 7.96 10.17
CA SER A 520 1.65 8.02 10.46
C SER A 520 1.81 7.82 11.97
N GLY A 521 2.65 6.86 12.39
CA GLY A 521 2.90 6.58 13.81
C GLY A 521 3.16 7.85 14.65
N PRO A 522 2.96 7.77 15.97
CA PRO A 522 2.99 8.92 16.89
C PRO A 522 4.31 9.70 16.92
#